data_AF-A0A7S1T363-F1
#
_entry.id   AF-A0A7S1T363-F1
#
_cell.length_a   1.000
_cell.length_b   1.000
_cell.length_c   1.000
_cell.angle_alpha   90.00
_cell.angle_beta   90.00
_cell.angle_gamma   90.00
#
_symmetry.space_group_name_H-M   'P 1'
#
loop_
_entity.id
_entity.type
_entity.pdbx_description
1 polymer ?
#
loop_
_entity_poly.entity_id
_entity_poly.type
_entity_poly.pdbx_seq_one_letter_code
_entity_poly.pdbx_strand_id
1 'polypeptide(L)'
;MGIHEMSQRDPGGPVQTVLQGAEDNLRTLLDIPDNYKVLFFQGGAHGQFSAIPLNLMGLGRKADYIVTGMWSMRAAEEAARYIDVNIPVNLLETKQNC
;
A
#
# COMPACT_ATOMS: atom_id res chain seq x y z
N MET A 1 24.89 1.58 18.52
CA MET A 1 24.26 2.19 17.34
C MET A 1 22.85 1.69 17.22
N GLY A 2 21.90 2.57 16.91
CA GLY A 2 20.53 2.18 16.57
C GLY A 2 20.46 1.56 15.17
N ILE A 3 19.38 0.82 14.87
CA ILE A 3 19.21 0.16 13.55
C ILE A 3 19.21 1.16 12.38
N HIS A 4 18.80 2.41 12.62
CA HIS A 4 18.82 3.50 11.63
C HIS A 4 20.24 4.01 11.32
N GLU A 5 21.22 3.75 12.19
CA GLU A 5 22.61 4.16 12.02
C GLU A 5 23.47 3.05 11.38
N MET A 6 22.88 1.87 11.18
CA MET A 6 23.55 0.71 10.58
C MET A 6 23.38 0.71 9.06
N SER A 7 24.39 0.23 8.34
CA SER A 7 24.33 0.11 6.89
C SER A 7 23.23 -0.85 6.47
N GLN A 8 22.39 -0.41 5.54
CA GLN A 8 21.36 -1.26 4.95
C GLN A 8 21.90 -2.19 3.86
N ARG A 9 23.12 -1.95 3.37
CA ARG A 9 23.67 -2.67 2.20
C ARG A 9 24.59 -3.82 2.57
N ASP A 10 24.92 -3.96 3.84
CA ASP A 10 25.88 -4.97 4.31
C ASP A 10 25.24 -6.36 4.21
N PRO A 11 25.78 -7.27 3.37
CA PRO A 11 25.23 -8.62 3.23
C PRO A 11 25.34 -9.37 4.56
N GLY A 12 24.23 -9.93 5.05
CA GLY A 12 24.17 -10.57 6.36
C GLY A 12 24.36 -9.60 7.55
N GLY A 13 24.35 -8.29 7.30
CA GLY A 13 24.45 -7.29 8.34
C GLY A 13 23.18 -7.19 9.20
N PRO A 14 23.21 -6.44 10.30
CA PRO A 14 22.12 -6.38 11.27
C PRO A 14 20.76 -5.96 10.67
N VAL A 15 20.74 -4.97 9.75
CA VAL A 15 19.51 -4.50 9.11
C VAL A 15 18.88 -5.57 8.24
N GLN A 16 19.69 -6.25 7.42
CA GLN A 16 19.22 -7.31 6.53
C GLN A 16 18.64 -8.49 7.31
N THR A 17 19.30 -8.88 8.41
CA THR A 17 18.80 -9.94 9.29
C THR A 17 17.46 -9.58 9.94
N VAL A 18 17.29 -8.34 10.41
CA VAL A 18 16.02 -7.89 10.99
C VAL A 18 14.91 -7.83 9.93
N LEU A 19 15.22 -7.33 8.72
CA LEU A 19 14.25 -7.27 7.62
C LEU A 19 13.79 -8.67 7.19
N GLN A 20 14.72 -9.61 7.02
CA GLN A 20 14.39 -10.98 6.67
C GLN A 20 13.52 -11.64 7.74
N GLY A 21 13.91 -11.51 9.02
CA GLY A 21 13.11 -12.03 10.12
C GLY A 21 11.71 -11.41 10.20
N ALA A 22 11.58 -10.11 9.89
CA ALA A 22 10.27 -9.44 9.83
C ALA A 22 9.41 -9.96 8.66
N GLU A 23 10.00 -10.20 7.49
CA GLU A 23 9.31 -10.81 6.35
C GLU A 23 8.84 -12.23 6.69
N ASP A 24 9.72 -13.08 7.21
CA ASP A 24 9.42 -14.48 7.55
C ASP A 24 8.28 -14.58 8.58
N ASN A 25 8.32 -13.71 9.60
CA ASN A 25 7.27 -13.61 10.60
C ASN A 25 5.94 -13.17 9.97
N LEU A 26 5.95 -12.19 9.07
CA LEU A 26 4.73 -11.72 8.41
C LEU A 26 4.13 -12.79 7.50
N ARG A 27 4.98 -13.50 6.74
CA ARG A 27 4.56 -14.61 5.89
C ARG A 27 3.92 -15.73 6.69
N THR A 28 4.53 -16.09 7.82
CA THR A 28 4.01 -17.13 8.71
C THR A 28 2.69 -16.68 9.36
N LEU A 29 2.61 -15.43 9.82
CA LEU A 29 1.45 -14.92 10.54
C LEU A 29 0.20 -14.79 9.66
N LEU A 30 0.37 -14.40 8.40
CA LEU A 30 -0.73 -14.13 7.45
C LEU A 30 -0.88 -15.22 6.38
N ASP A 31 -0.12 -16.30 6.47
CA ASP A 31 -0.09 -17.40 5.50
C ASP A 31 0.12 -16.91 4.05
N ILE A 32 1.15 -16.08 3.84
CA ILE A 32 1.40 -15.42 2.55
C ILE A 32 2.13 -16.40 1.60
N PRO A 33 1.54 -16.75 0.45
CA PRO A 33 2.16 -17.69 -0.48
C PRO A 33 3.33 -17.06 -1.26
N ASP A 34 4.19 -17.92 -1.82
CA ASP A 34 5.46 -17.53 -2.47
C ASP A 34 5.27 -16.68 -3.74
N ASN A 35 4.08 -16.71 -4.34
CA ASN A 35 3.74 -15.90 -5.50
C ASN A 35 3.43 -14.43 -5.16
N TYR A 36 3.38 -14.06 -3.87
CA TYR A 36 3.28 -12.67 -3.42
C TYR A 36 4.61 -12.15 -2.87
N LYS A 37 4.90 -10.88 -3.17
CA LYS A 37 6.08 -10.18 -2.64
C LYS A 37 5.71 -9.33 -1.44
N VAL A 38 6.54 -9.40 -0.39
CA VAL A 38 6.45 -8.54 0.80
C VAL A 38 7.46 -7.42 0.61
N LEU A 39 7.01 -6.17 0.77
CA LEU A 39 7.84 -4.99 0.57
C LEU A 39 7.65 -4.02 1.75
N PHE A 40 8.74 -3.40 2.18
CA PHE A 40 8.75 -2.40 3.25
C PHE A 40 8.99 -1.02 2.66
N PHE A 41 8.04 -0.09 2.86
CA PHE A 41 8.08 1.26 2.30
C PHE A 41 7.98 2.34 3.36
N GLN A 42 8.55 3.50 3.03
CA GLN A 42 8.28 4.75 3.73
C GLN A 42 7.04 5.46 3.15
N GLY A 43 6.58 6.54 3.80
CA GLY A 43 5.44 7.34 3.33
C GLY A 43 4.07 6.86 3.81
N GLY A 44 4.01 5.70 4.49
CA GLY A 44 2.80 5.16 5.09
C GLY A 44 1.68 4.89 4.09
N ALA A 45 0.45 4.73 4.60
CA ALA A 45 -0.71 4.40 3.76
C ALA A 45 -1.01 5.46 2.70
N HIS A 46 -0.85 6.75 3.03
CA HIS A 46 -1.11 7.85 2.09
C HIS A 46 -0.13 7.81 0.90
N GLY A 47 1.15 7.48 1.14
CA GLY A 47 2.10 7.27 0.04
C GLY A 47 1.66 6.16 -0.91
N GLN A 48 1.00 5.12 -0.38
CA GLN A 48 0.48 4.03 -1.21
C GLN A 48 -0.75 4.43 -2.03
N PHE A 49 -1.52 5.45 -1.63
CA PHE A 49 -2.64 5.94 -2.44
C PHE A 49 -2.18 6.43 -3.83
N SER A 50 -0.98 7.01 -3.92
CA SER A 50 -0.36 7.39 -5.20
C SER A 50 0.49 6.26 -5.80
N ALA A 51 1.20 5.47 -4.96
CA ALA A 51 2.09 4.43 -5.47
C ALA A 51 1.32 3.31 -6.19
N ILE A 52 0.17 2.89 -5.68
CA ILE A 52 -0.65 1.83 -6.29
C ILE A 52 -1.04 2.19 -7.74
N PRO A 53 -1.72 3.31 -8.03
CA PRO A 53 -2.10 3.65 -9.40
C PRO A 53 -0.87 3.86 -10.30
N LEU A 54 0.22 4.45 -9.81
CA LEU A 54 1.44 4.64 -10.60
C LEU A 54 2.13 3.33 -11.00
N ASN A 55 2.08 2.30 -10.16
CA ASN A 55 2.66 0.99 -10.49
C ASN A 55 1.72 0.13 -11.35
N LEU A 56 0.40 0.29 -11.21
CA LEU A 56 -0.59 -0.56 -11.88
C LEU A 56 -1.17 0.05 -13.17
N MET A 57 -0.94 1.33 -13.46
CA MET A 57 -1.47 2.01 -14.64
C MET A 57 -1.07 1.39 -15.99
N GLY A 58 0.01 0.59 -16.02
CA GLY A 58 0.41 -0.18 -17.19
C GLY A 58 -0.59 -1.28 -17.59
N LEU A 59 -1.43 -1.72 -16.66
CA LEU A 59 -2.53 -2.68 -16.91
C LEU A 59 -3.79 -1.99 -17.45
N GLY A 60 -3.85 -0.66 -17.35
CA GLY A 60 -4.99 0.16 -17.76
C GLY A 60 -5.03 1.47 -16.98
N ARG A 61 -5.58 2.52 -17.60
CA ARG A 61 -5.70 3.85 -16.97
C ARG A 61 -7.04 4.05 -16.26
N LYS A 62 -7.76 2.98 -15.94
CA LYS A 62 -9.07 3.02 -15.26
C LYS A 62 -9.07 2.11 -14.04
N ALA A 63 -9.66 2.55 -12.94
CA ALA A 63 -9.83 1.74 -11.74
C ALA A 63 -11.14 2.05 -11.01
N ASP A 64 -11.74 1.01 -10.43
CA ASP A 64 -12.93 1.12 -9.59
C ASP A 64 -12.54 1.25 -8.11
N TYR A 65 -13.09 2.26 -7.44
CA TYR A 65 -12.89 2.51 -6.02
C TYR A 65 -14.21 2.37 -5.25
N ILE A 66 -14.20 1.52 -4.21
CA ILE A 66 -15.34 1.37 -3.31
C ILE A 66 -15.15 2.33 -2.12
N VAL A 67 -16.00 3.35 -2.00
CA VAL A 67 -15.89 4.36 -0.95
C VAL A 67 -16.84 4.03 0.21
N THR A 68 -16.27 3.59 1.33
CA THR A 68 -17.01 3.26 2.56
C THR A 68 -16.73 4.22 3.72
N GLY A 69 -15.67 5.02 3.62
CA GLY A 69 -15.24 5.95 4.65
C GLY A 69 -14.22 6.97 4.15
N MET A 70 -13.72 7.79 5.08
CA MET A 70 -12.80 8.88 4.76
C MET A 70 -11.48 8.40 4.11
N TRP A 71 -10.97 7.23 4.51
CA TRP A 71 -9.72 6.71 3.96
C TRP A 71 -9.86 6.24 2.50
N SER A 72 -10.93 5.52 2.17
CA SER A 72 -11.22 5.10 0.80
C SER A 72 -11.52 6.29 -0.11
N MET A 73 -12.16 7.33 0.42
CA MET A 73 -12.42 8.58 -0.32
C MET A 73 -11.11 9.28 -0.67
N ARG A 74 -10.21 9.48 0.31
CA ARG A 74 -8.88 10.08 0.06
C ARG A 74 -8.04 9.25 -0.91
N ALA A 75 -8.13 7.92 -0.84
CA ALA A 75 -7.44 7.05 -1.78
C ALA A 75 -7.94 7.24 -3.22
N ALA A 76 -9.26 7.37 -3.42
CA ALA A 76 -9.87 7.63 -4.71
C ALA A 76 -9.51 9.04 -5.26
N GLU A 77 -9.56 10.06 -4.40
CA GLU A 77 -9.18 11.44 -4.73
C GLU A 77 -7.71 11.54 -5.16
N GLU A 78 -6.80 10.87 -4.44
CA GLU A 78 -5.38 10.84 -4.81
C GLU A 78 -5.14 10.04 -6.10
N ALA A 79 -5.84 8.93 -6.31
CA ALA A 79 -5.71 8.13 -7.52
C ALA A 79 -6.22 8.85 -8.79
N ALA A 80 -7.26 9.68 -8.65
CA ALA A 80 -7.84 10.47 -9.75
C ALA A 80 -6.84 11.47 -10.38
N ARG A 81 -5.72 11.75 -9.72
CA ARG A 81 -4.62 12.57 -10.27
C ARG A 81 -3.82 11.85 -11.36
N TYR A 82 -3.87 10.52 -11.40
CA TYR A 82 -3.01 9.70 -12.27
C TYR A 82 -3.81 8.85 -13.27
N ILE A 83 -4.98 8.36 -12.86
CA ILE A 83 -5.84 7.46 -13.63
C ILE A 83 -7.30 7.93 -13.60
N ASP A 84 -8.11 7.41 -14.51
CA ASP A 84 -9.55 7.62 -14.54
C ASP A 84 -10.22 6.73 -13.48
N VAL A 85 -10.81 7.37 -12.47
CA VAL A 85 -11.37 6.69 -11.30
C VAL A 85 -12.88 6.64 -11.42
N ASN A 86 -13.43 5.43 -11.34
CA ASN A 86 -14.86 5.20 -11.23
C ASN A 86 -15.22 4.81 -9.80
N ILE A 87 -16.29 5.37 -9.26
CA ILE A 87 -16.75 5.10 -7.87
C ILE A 87 -18.15 4.48 -7.96
N PRO A 88 -18.25 3.15 -8.12
CA PRO A 88 -19.56 2.50 -8.26
C PRO A 88 -20.38 2.50 -6.97
N VAL A 89 -19.74 2.63 -5.81
CA VAL A 89 -20.40 2.64 -4.49
C VAL A 89 -19.78 3.73 -3.61
N ASN A 90 -20.60 4.65 -3.14
CA ASN A 90 -20.23 5.69 -2.19
C ASN A 90 -21.18 5.70 -0.98
N LEU A 91 -20.74 5.14 0.14
CA LEU A 91 -21.55 5.06 1.37
C LEU A 91 -21.60 6.39 2.14
N LEU A 92 -20.71 7.35 1.84
CA LEU A 92 -20.69 8.65 2.50
C LEU A 92 -21.82 9.56 2.02
N GLU A 93 -22.17 9.49 0.74
CA GLU A 93 -23.27 10.28 0.15
C GLU A 93 -24.64 9.74 0.57
N THR A 94 -24.80 8.42 0.72
CA THR A 94 -26.07 7.82 1.17
C THR A 94 -26.52 8.23 2.57
N LYS A 95 -25.62 8.72 3.44
CA LYS A 95 -25.99 9.19 4.78
C LYS A 95 -26.55 10.62 4.83
N GLN A 96 -26.54 11.37 3.72
CA GLN A 96 -27.12 12.72 3.68
C GLN A 96 -28.64 12.74 3.43
N ASN A 97 -29.25 11.61 3.09
CA ASN A 97 -30.69 11.48 2.83
C ASN A 97 -31.44 10.72 3.95
N CYS A 98 -30.87 10.63 5.15
CA CYS A 98 -31.53 10.10 6.35
C CYS A 98 -31.61 11.17 7.44
#